data_AF-A0A959JP26-F1
#
_entry.id   AF-A0A959JP26-F1
#
_cell.length_a   1.000
_cell.length_b   1.000
_cell.length_c   1.000
_cell.angle_alpha   90.00
_cell.angle_beta   90.00
_cell.angle_gamma   90.00
#
_symmetry.space_group_name_H-M   'P 1'
#
loop_
_entity.id
_entity.type
_entity.pdbx_description
1 polymer ?
#
loop_
_entity_poly.entity_id
_entity_poly.type
_entity_poly.pdbx_seq_one_letter_code
_entity_poly.pdbx_strand_id
1 'polypeptide(L)'
;WLHILVVFAFLNYLPYSKHLHIFFAFPNTYFARLTEKGEMENMPAIMNEVKSMMGFPDAPPSEMGADGELPVFGSNDVHNLSWKNILDAYSCTECGRCTAQCPANQTGKKLSPRKIMMDVRDRAEEIGNKLDSGSKEYIQADKQSDDAVLSIANFDDQKSLFDYISREEIHACTTCNACVEACPVLINPLDIILKLRRYEILTESAGPGEWLPLFNSIENGGSAWQMAQDRDKWAADLEA
;
A
#
# COMPACT_ATOMS: atom_id res chain seq x y z
N TRP A 1 46.87 -6.85 -1.27
CA TRP A 1 46.56 -7.25 0.11
C TRP A 1 45.72 -6.21 0.85
N LEU A 2 46.22 -4.98 1.11
CA LEU A 2 45.41 -3.93 1.78
C LEU A 2 44.06 -3.66 1.08
N HIS A 3 44.07 -3.45 -0.24
CA HIS A 3 42.84 -3.20 -1.00
C HIS A 3 41.84 -4.36 -0.92
N ILE A 4 42.32 -5.62 -0.87
CA ILE A 4 41.48 -6.82 -0.75
C ILE A 4 40.82 -6.84 0.63
N LEU A 5 41.57 -6.56 1.70
CA LEU A 5 41.02 -6.45 3.06
C LEU A 5 39.99 -5.33 3.17
N VAL A 6 40.25 -4.17 2.57
CA VAL A 6 39.30 -3.05 2.54
C VAL A 6 38.01 -3.44 1.82
N VAL A 7 38.11 -4.11 0.66
CA VAL A 7 36.93 -4.59 -0.08
C VAL A 7 36.14 -5.62 0.73
N PHE A 8 36.79 -6.61 1.34
CA PHE A 8 36.10 -7.60 2.16
C PHE A 8 35.47 -6.98 3.41
N ALA A 9 36.15 -6.05 4.08
CA ALA A 9 35.58 -5.33 5.22
C ALA A 9 34.36 -4.51 4.80
N PHE A 10 34.43 -3.80 3.67
CA PHE A 10 33.30 -3.05 3.14
C PHE A 10 32.13 -3.95 2.75
N LEU A 11 32.38 -5.09 2.11
CA LEU A 11 31.35 -6.04 1.71
C LEU A 11 30.61 -6.66 2.91
N ASN A 12 31.30 -6.89 4.03
CA ASN A 12 30.65 -7.33 5.28
C ASN A 12 29.93 -6.17 6.02
N TYR A 13 30.33 -4.92 5.79
CA TYR A 13 29.68 -3.75 6.36
C TYR A 13 28.39 -3.38 5.63
N LEU A 14 28.32 -3.60 4.30
CA LEU A 14 27.18 -3.22 3.47
C LEU A 14 25.82 -3.71 4.02
N PRO A 15 25.64 -4.98 4.43
CA PRO A 15 24.35 -5.50 4.89
C PRO A 15 23.77 -4.79 6.10
N TYR A 16 24.63 -4.26 6.98
CA TYR A 16 24.25 -3.62 8.23
C TYR A 16 24.29 -2.09 8.16
N SER A 17 24.58 -1.54 6.99
CA SER A 17 24.77 -0.10 6.80
C SER A 17 23.63 0.52 6.00
N LYS A 18 23.53 1.85 6.06
CA LYS A 18 22.66 2.65 5.19
C LYS A 18 22.88 2.46 3.67
N HIS A 19 23.95 1.78 3.26
CA HIS A 19 24.25 1.50 1.85
C HIS A 19 23.64 0.18 1.35
N LEU A 20 22.88 -0.55 2.18
CA LEU A 20 22.17 -1.77 1.79
C LEU A 20 21.32 -1.57 0.52
N HIS A 21 20.77 -0.37 0.32
CA HIS A 21 20.00 -0.01 -0.87
C HIS A 21 20.78 -0.22 -2.19
N ILE A 22 22.12 -0.13 -2.19
CA ILE A 22 22.94 -0.35 -3.40
C ILE A 22 22.83 -1.80 -3.86
N PHE A 23 22.76 -2.73 -2.91
CA PHE A 23 22.61 -4.16 -3.21
C PHE A 23 21.23 -4.46 -3.80
N PHE A 24 20.18 -3.87 -3.25
CA PHE A 24 18.80 -4.11 -3.69
C PHE A 24 18.36 -3.25 -4.89
N ALA A 25 19.03 -2.13 -5.18
CA ALA A 25 18.70 -1.27 -6.32
C ALA A 25 18.76 -2.03 -7.66
N PHE A 26 19.76 -2.89 -7.87
CA PHE A 26 19.86 -3.68 -9.11
C PHE A 26 18.68 -4.65 -9.27
N PRO A 27 18.39 -5.57 -8.32
CA PRO A 27 17.20 -6.40 -8.39
C PRO A 27 15.90 -5.59 -8.55
N ASN A 28 15.77 -4.46 -7.86
CA ASN A 28 14.57 -3.65 -7.93
C ASN A 28 14.31 -3.07 -9.32
N THR A 29 15.35 -2.54 -9.96
CA THR A 29 15.25 -2.04 -11.33
C THR A 29 14.99 -3.14 -12.33
N TYR A 30 15.53 -4.35 -12.11
CA TYR A 30 15.24 -5.52 -12.95
C TYR A 30 13.77 -5.95 -12.86
N PHE A 31 13.20 -5.97 -11.65
CA PHE A 31 11.79 -6.28 -11.40
C PHE A 31 10.89 -5.04 -11.42
N ALA A 32 11.33 -3.95 -12.05
CA ALA A 32 10.53 -2.74 -12.15
C ALA A 32 9.25 -3.01 -12.97
N ARG A 33 8.17 -2.31 -12.61
CA ARG A 33 6.89 -2.43 -13.31
C ARG A 33 7.02 -1.85 -14.71
N LEU A 34 6.70 -2.66 -15.73
CA LEU A 34 6.77 -2.28 -17.15
C LEU A 34 5.45 -1.75 -17.71
N THR A 35 4.36 -1.86 -16.93
CA THR A 35 3.06 -1.33 -17.33
C THR A 35 3.00 0.19 -17.14
N GLU A 36 1.96 0.81 -17.68
CA GLU A 36 1.79 2.26 -17.62
C GLU A 36 1.73 2.77 -16.17
N LYS A 37 2.40 3.90 -15.93
CA LYS A 37 2.48 4.54 -14.61
C LYS A 37 1.13 5.16 -14.27
N GLY A 38 0.37 4.45 -13.44
CA GLY A 38 -1.00 4.83 -13.06
C GLY A 38 -2.02 3.72 -13.23
N GLU A 39 -1.64 2.62 -13.87
CA GLU A 39 -2.47 1.42 -13.91
C GLU A 39 -2.66 0.86 -12.49
N MET A 40 -3.91 0.76 -12.04
CA MET A 40 -4.27 0.17 -10.76
C MET A 40 -4.58 -1.31 -10.95
N GLU A 41 -4.04 -2.15 -10.08
CA GLU A 41 -4.35 -3.57 -10.06
C GLU A 41 -5.84 -3.78 -9.75
N ASN A 42 -6.52 -4.54 -10.61
CA ASN A 42 -7.89 -4.97 -10.38
C ASN A 42 -7.91 -5.94 -9.18
N MET A 43 -8.96 -5.86 -8.34
CA MET A 43 -9.20 -6.79 -7.24
C MET A 43 -10.17 -7.88 -7.70
N PRO A 44 -9.70 -9.11 -7.98
CA PRO A 44 -10.56 -10.17 -8.52
C PRO A 44 -11.71 -10.52 -7.59
N ALA A 45 -11.49 -10.49 -6.27
CA ALA A 45 -12.52 -10.76 -5.26
C ALA A 45 -13.75 -9.85 -5.46
N ILE A 46 -13.54 -8.54 -5.57
CA ILE A 46 -14.65 -7.58 -5.79
C ILE A 46 -15.22 -7.71 -7.21
N MET A 47 -14.36 -7.89 -8.21
CA MET A 47 -14.81 -8.03 -9.60
C MET A 47 -15.75 -9.23 -9.77
N ASN A 48 -15.46 -10.35 -9.11
CA ASN A 48 -16.27 -11.55 -9.16
C ASN A 48 -17.62 -11.36 -8.50
N GLU A 49 -17.67 -10.70 -7.34
CA GLU A 49 -18.93 -10.34 -6.67
C GLU A 49 -19.78 -9.40 -7.52
N VAL A 50 -19.19 -8.37 -8.11
CA VAL A 50 -19.91 -7.44 -8.99
C VAL A 50 -20.43 -8.16 -10.24
N LYS A 51 -19.63 -9.06 -10.84
CA LYS A 51 -20.08 -9.86 -12.00
C LYS A 51 -21.24 -10.79 -11.65
N SER A 52 -21.21 -11.40 -10.46
CA SER A 52 -22.29 -12.21 -9.92
C SER A 52 -23.57 -11.39 -9.76
N MET A 53 -23.48 -10.21 -9.13
CA MET A 53 -24.61 -9.28 -8.97
C MET A 53 -25.21 -8.79 -10.29
N MET A 54 -24.37 -8.57 -11.31
CA MET A 54 -24.80 -8.14 -12.65
C MET A 54 -25.30 -9.29 -13.54
N GLY A 55 -25.25 -10.55 -13.07
CA GLY A 55 -25.77 -11.71 -13.81
C GLY A 55 -24.93 -12.11 -15.02
N PHE A 56 -23.61 -11.85 -15.02
CA PHE A 56 -22.74 -12.27 -16.11
C PHE A 56 -22.56 -13.80 -16.12
N PRO A 57 -22.64 -14.46 -17.30
CA PRO A 57 -22.60 -15.92 -17.40
C PRO A 57 -21.25 -16.56 -17.01
N ASP A 58 -20.16 -15.78 -17.07
CA ASP A 58 -18.80 -16.23 -16.69
C ASP A 58 -18.44 -15.83 -15.25
N ALA A 59 -19.42 -15.44 -14.42
CA ALA A 59 -19.18 -15.13 -13.02
C ALA A 59 -18.83 -16.44 -12.27
N PRO A 60 -17.65 -16.56 -11.65
CA PRO A 60 -17.42 -17.66 -10.72
C PRO A 60 -18.46 -17.57 -9.59
N PRO A 61 -18.90 -18.71 -9.02
CA PRO A 61 -19.78 -18.70 -7.86
C PRO A 61 -19.21 -17.76 -6.79
N SER A 62 -20.06 -16.95 -6.15
CA SER A 62 -19.62 -16.07 -5.05
C SER A 62 -18.88 -16.88 -4.01
N GLU A 63 -17.56 -16.71 -3.93
CA GLU A 63 -16.70 -17.30 -2.90
C GLU A 63 -16.85 -16.46 -1.62
N MET A 64 -18.08 -16.34 -1.11
CA MET A 64 -18.22 -16.22 0.34
C MET A 64 -17.73 -17.55 0.89
N GLY A 65 -16.51 -17.56 1.41
CA GLY A 65 -15.94 -18.72 2.07
C GLY A 65 -16.97 -19.31 3.04
N ALA A 66 -17.03 -20.63 3.11
CA ALA A 66 -17.95 -21.37 3.98
C ALA A 66 -17.76 -21.05 5.49
N ASP A 67 -16.81 -20.17 5.82
CA ASP A 67 -16.39 -19.66 7.12
C ASP A 67 -16.86 -18.22 7.42
N GLY A 68 -17.43 -17.47 6.45
CA GLY A 68 -17.99 -16.14 6.69
C GLY A 68 -16.95 -15.05 7.03
N GLU A 69 -15.65 -15.32 6.83
CA GLU A 69 -14.59 -14.34 6.98
C GLU A 69 -14.53 -13.42 5.76
N LEU A 70 -14.66 -12.12 5.98
CA LEU A 70 -14.55 -11.13 4.91
C LEU A 70 -13.10 -11.10 4.38
N PRO A 71 -12.88 -11.15 3.06
CA PRO A 71 -11.53 -11.00 2.52
C PRO A 71 -10.96 -9.62 2.88
N VAL A 72 -9.68 -9.59 3.26
CA VAL A 72 -8.99 -8.34 3.58
C VAL A 72 -8.75 -7.56 2.28
N PHE A 73 -9.23 -6.33 2.21
CA PHE A 73 -9.04 -5.47 1.06
C PHE A 73 -7.83 -4.55 1.28
N GLY A 74 -6.88 -4.52 0.34
CA GLY A 74 -5.69 -3.69 0.50
C GLY A 74 -4.69 -4.28 1.51
N SER A 75 -4.08 -3.43 2.34
CA SER A 75 -3.08 -3.83 3.35
C SER A 75 -3.12 -2.88 4.55
N ASN A 76 -3.12 -3.45 5.75
CA ASN A 76 -2.99 -2.75 7.02
C ASN A 76 -1.56 -2.75 7.58
N ASP A 77 -0.77 -3.75 7.20
CA ASP A 77 0.61 -3.92 7.65
C ASP A 77 1.46 -4.61 6.56
N VAL A 78 2.78 -4.64 6.78
CA VAL A 78 3.83 -5.14 5.88
C VAL A 78 3.56 -6.56 5.38
N HIS A 79 2.96 -7.43 6.19
CA HIS A 79 2.63 -8.81 5.81
C HIS A 79 1.64 -8.90 4.64
N ASN A 80 0.77 -7.90 4.49
CA ASN A 80 -0.24 -7.83 3.44
C ASN A 80 0.22 -7.00 2.23
N LEU A 81 1.45 -6.47 2.26
CA LEU A 81 2.07 -5.84 1.10
C LEU A 81 2.65 -6.90 0.16
N SER A 82 2.83 -6.54 -1.11
CA SER A 82 3.49 -7.46 -2.04
C SER A 82 4.98 -7.52 -1.74
N TRP A 83 5.62 -8.66 -2.06
CA TRP A 83 7.08 -8.79 -1.96
C TRP A 83 7.82 -7.65 -2.69
N LYS A 84 7.24 -7.14 -3.77
CA LYS A 84 7.79 -6.02 -4.55
C LYS A 84 7.73 -4.70 -3.78
N ASN A 85 6.67 -4.44 -3.02
CA ASN A 85 6.59 -3.25 -2.17
C ASN A 85 7.68 -3.27 -1.08
N ILE A 86 7.97 -4.46 -0.54
CA ILE A 86 9.03 -4.62 0.46
C ILE A 86 10.41 -4.42 -0.17
N LEU A 87 10.65 -5.02 -1.34
CA LEU A 87 11.89 -4.79 -2.10
C LEU A 87 12.09 -3.31 -2.43
N ASP A 88 11.02 -2.62 -2.83
CA ASP A 88 11.04 -1.18 -3.09
C ASP A 88 11.45 -0.37 -1.85
N ALA A 89 10.96 -0.75 -0.66
CA ALA A 89 11.29 -0.10 0.60
C ALA A 89 12.77 -0.24 0.94
N TYR A 90 13.34 -1.45 0.82
CA TYR A 90 14.77 -1.70 1.02
C TYR A 90 15.67 -1.08 -0.05
N SER A 91 15.14 -0.84 -1.26
CA SER A 91 15.87 -0.22 -2.37
C SER A 91 15.86 1.31 -2.32
N CYS A 92 15.09 1.90 -1.41
CA CYS A 92 14.98 3.35 -1.28
C CYS A 92 16.34 3.98 -0.95
N THR A 93 16.77 4.93 -1.78
CA THR A 93 18.03 5.67 -1.62
C THR A 93 17.90 6.87 -0.66
N GLU A 94 16.70 7.13 -0.16
CA GLU A 94 16.34 8.30 0.67
C GLU A 94 16.66 9.67 0.02
N CYS A 95 16.89 9.71 -1.29
CA CYS A 95 17.30 10.91 -2.03
C CYS A 95 16.28 12.05 -2.03
N GLY A 96 15.02 11.79 -1.65
CA GLY A 96 13.98 12.81 -1.47
C GLY A 96 13.36 13.37 -2.75
N ARG A 97 13.73 12.87 -3.95
CA ARG A 97 13.14 13.32 -5.23
C ARG A 97 11.63 13.18 -5.27
N CYS A 98 11.11 12.06 -4.77
CA CYS A 98 9.68 11.80 -4.70
C CYS A 98 8.93 12.77 -3.78
N THR A 99 9.57 13.23 -2.69
CA THR A 99 9.02 14.26 -1.80
C THR A 99 9.09 15.64 -2.44
N ALA A 100 10.22 16.00 -3.06
CA ALA A 100 10.38 17.29 -3.73
C ALA A 100 9.40 17.49 -4.89
N GLN A 101 9.05 16.42 -5.60
CA GLN A 101 8.08 16.46 -6.71
C GLN A 101 6.63 16.22 -6.28
N CYS A 102 6.36 15.98 -4.99
CA CYS A 102 5.02 15.73 -4.50
C CYS A 102 4.25 17.06 -4.35
N PRO A 103 3.15 17.29 -5.11
CA PRO A 103 2.39 18.54 -5.00
C PRO A 103 1.79 18.75 -3.61
N ALA A 104 1.32 17.67 -2.97
CA ALA A 104 0.79 17.71 -1.61
C ALA A 104 1.86 18.20 -0.61
N ASN A 105 3.08 17.69 -0.71
CA ASN A 105 4.19 18.11 0.14
C ASN A 105 4.56 19.59 -0.09
N GLN A 106 4.64 20.02 -1.35
CA GLN A 106 4.94 21.42 -1.70
C GLN A 106 3.93 22.41 -1.12
N THR A 107 2.66 21.99 -1.00
CA THR A 107 1.60 22.80 -0.36
C THR A 107 1.61 22.75 1.18
N GLY A 108 2.59 22.10 1.82
CA GLY A 108 2.72 22.00 3.27
C GLY A 108 1.89 20.90 3.93
N LYS A 109 1.29 19.96 3.16
CA LYS A 109 0.62 18.79 3.73
C LYS A 109 1.65 17.79 4.28
N LYS A 110 1.23 16.95 5.23
CA LYS A 110 2.12 16.00 5.92
C LYS A 110 2.74 14.92 5.01
N LEU A 111 2.10 14.60 3.88
CA LEU A 111 2.55 13.53 2.99
C LEU A 111 3.99 13.76 2.49
N SER A 112 4.83 12.75 2.71
CA SER A 112 6.14 12.61 2.10
C SER A 112 6.28 11.20 1.54
N PRO A 113 6.26 10.99 0.21
CA PRO A 113 6.41 9.66 -0.37
C PRO A 113 7.72 8.96 0.02
N ARG A 114 8.79 9.72 0.31
CA ARG A 114 10.02 9.15 0.88
C ARG A 114 9.77 8.55 2.26
N LYS A 115 9.04 9.26 3.13
CA LYS A 115 8.74 8.81 4.50
C LYS A 115 7.94 7.51 4.46
N ILE A 116 6.94 7.40 3.60
CA ILE A 116 6.17 6.15 3.40
C ILE A 116 7.09 4.95 3.14
N MET A 117 8.08 5.08 2.25
CA MET A 117 9.00 3.97 1.96
C MET A 117 9.91 3.62 3.16
N MET A 118 10.37 4.63 3.90
CA MET A 118 11.19 4.41 5.10
C MET A 118 10.38 3.74 6.21
N ASP A 119 9.17 4.22 6.48
CA ASP A 119 8.28 3.66 7.50
C ASP A 119 7.96 2.18 7.22
N VAL A 120 7.73 1.82 5.94
CA VAL A 120 7.51 0.42 5.54
C VAL A 120 8.76 -0.43 5.76
N ARG A 121 9.95 0.08 5.41
CA ARG A 121 11.21 -0.64 5.66
C ARG A 121 11.44 -0.83 7.16
N ASP A 122 11.32 0.24 7.93
CA ASP A 122 11.59 0.23 9.36
C ASP A 122 10.60 -0.70 10.08
N ARG A 123 9.33 -0.72 9.65
CA ARG A 123 8.33 -1.70 10.12
C ARG A 123 8.70 -3.13 9.75
N ALA A 124 9.17 -3.37 8.52
CA ALA A 124 9.62 -4.70 8.09
C ALA A 124 10.84 -5.20 8.89
N GLU A 125 11.81 -4.33 9.17
CA GLU A 125 12.96 -4.63 10.01
C GLU A 125 12.56 -4.89 11.47
N GLU A 126 11.63 -4.10 12.03
CA GLU A 126 11.11 -4.32 13.38
C GLU A 126 10.45 -5.70 13.51
N ILE A 127 9.60 -6.07 12.54
CA ILE A 127 8.97 -7.39 12.49
C ILE A 127 10.03 -8.49 12.37
N GLY A 128 11.00 -8.34 11.45
CA GLY A 128 12.08 -9.29 11.25
C GLY A 128 12.87 -9.56 12.53
N ASN A 129 13.28 -8.50 13.23
CA ASN A 129 14.00 -8.62 14.50
C ASN A 129 13.18 -9.34 15.59
N LYS A 130 11.87 -9.12 15.64
CA LYS A 130 10.96 -9.80 16.58
C LYS A 130 10.73 -11.27 16.23
N LEU A 131 10.66 -11.60 14.94
CA LEU A 131 10.59 -12.98 14.49
C LEU A 131 11.88 -13.75 14.84
N ASP A 132 13.02 -13.12 14.61
CA ASP A 132 14.34 -13.70 14.92
C ASP A 132 14.58 -13.87 16.43
N SER A 133 13.90 -13.10 17.29
CA SER A 133 14.00 -13.27 18.75
C SER A 133 13.36 -14.58 19.22
N GLY A 134 12.42 -15.14 18.46
CA GLY A 134 11.67 -16.34 18.84
C GLY A 134 10.80 -16.16 20.09
N SER A 135 10.53 -14.92 20.50
CA SER A 135 9.75 -14.63 21.71
C SER A 135 8.30 -15.07 21.54
N LYS A 136 7.80 -15.92 22.45
CA LYS A 136 6.38 -16.35 22.47
C LYS A 136 5.40 -15.22 22.80
N GLU A 137 5.89 -14.05 23.20
CA GLU A 137 5.08 -12.86 23.51
C GLU A 137 4.44 -12.23 22.27
N TYR A 138 5.01 -12.47 21.08
CA TYR A 138 4.49 -11.97 19.80
C TYR A 138 3.61 -13.00 19.08
N ILE A 139 3.23 -14.08 19.76
CA ILE A 139 2.28 -15.05 19.22
C ILE A 139 0.87 -14.54 19.54
N GLN A 140 0.00 -14.53 18.53
CA GLN A 140 -1.42 -14.20 18.69
C GLN A 140 -2.04 -14.96 19.87
N ALA A 141 -2.79 -14.26 20.71
CA ALA A 141 -3.29 -14.78 21.98
C ALA A 141 -4.17 -16.04 21.83
N ASP A 142 -4.87 -16.16 20.71
CA ASP A 142 -5.71 -17.31 20.35
C ASP A 142 -4.90 -18.55 19.92
N LYS A 143 -3.66 -18.35 19.45
CA LYS A 143 -2.75 -19.40 18.95
C LYS A 143 -1.60 -19.70 19.91
N GLN A 144 -1.63 -19.11 21.11
CA GLN A 144 -0.59 -19.29 22.11
C GLN A 144 -0.76 -20.66 22.80
N SER A 145 0.18 -21.56 22.56
CA SER A 145 0.26 -22.87 23.23
C SER A 145 1.69 -23.14 23.71
N ASP A 146 1.86 -24.09 24.64
CA ASP A 146 3.17 -24.43 25.19
C ASP A 146 4.17 -24.89 24.11
N ASP A 147 3.67 -25.47 23.01
CA ASP A 147 4.46 -25.91 21.85
C ASP A 147 4.46 -24.93 20.68
N ALA A 148 3.82 -23.76 20.81
CA ALA A 148 3.74 -22.79 19.73
C ALA A 148 5.12 -22.20 19.42
N VAL A 149 5.51 -22.30 18.14
CA VAL A 149 6.70 -21.67 17.58
C VAL A 149 6.28 -20.38 16.88
N LEU A 150 7.00 -19.30 17.12
CA LEU A 150 6.76 -18.02 16.45
C LEU A 150 7.02 -18.16 14.94
N SER A 151 6.08 -17.69 14.14
CA SER A 151 6.11 -17.71 12.68
C SER A 151 5.37 -16.49 12.14
N ILE A 152 5.53 -16.20 10.85
CA ILE A 152 4.80 -15.09 10.20
C ILE A 152 3.27 -15.28 10.31
N ALA A 153 2.77 -16.52 10.33
CA ALA A 153 1.34 -16.82 10.32
C ALA A 153 0.64 -16.64 11.67
N ASN A 154 1.38 -16.59 12.76
CA ASN A 154 0.86 -16.38 14.12
C ASN A 154 1.50 -15.17 14.82
N PHE A 155 2.22 -14.32 14.08
CA PHE A 155 2.83 -13.10 14.59
C PHE A 155 1.77 -12.03 14.81
N ASP A 156 1.81 -11.40 15.99
CA ASP A 156 1.05 -10.20 16.33
C ASP A 156 1.77 -9.43 17.44
N ASP A 157 2.12 -8.18 17.15
CA ASP A 157 2.73 -7.25 18.10
C ASP A 157 1.83 -6.04 18.39
N GLN A 158 0.54 -6.14 18.03
CA GLN A 158 -0.50 -5.13 18.22
C GLN A 158 -0.22 -3.79 17.53
N LYS A 159 0.67 -3.79 16.52
CA LYS A 159 0.97 -2.62 15.69
C LYS A 159 0.57 -2.88 14.25
N SER A 160 0.42 -1.79 13.51
CA SER A 160 0.13 -1.78 12.08
C SER A 160 0.95 -0.69 11.37
N LEU A 161 0.88 -0.62 10.04
CA LEU A 161 1.49 0.50 9.32
C LEU A 161 0.83 1.84 9.64
N PHE A 162 -0.40 1.85 10.15
CA PHE A 162 -1.09 3.09 10.56
C PHE A 162 -0.49 3.75 11.82
N ASP A 163 0.33 3.03 12.59
CA ASP A 163 1.07 3.60 13.73
C ASP A 163 2.29 4.43 13.28
N TYR A 164 2.78 4.20 12.06
CA TYR A 164 3.95 4.87 11.48
C TYR A 164 3.52 5.90 10.42
N ILE A 165 2.48 5.56 9.66
CA ILE A 165 1.91 6.35 8.58
C ILE A 165 0.53 6.84 8.99
N SER A 166 0.40 8.15 9.19
CA SER A 166 -0.89 8.73 9.57
C SER A 166 -1.91 8.70 8.44
N ARG A 167 -3.19 8.59 8.80
CA ARG A 167 -4.32 8.67 7.84
C ARG A 167 -4.30 9.98 7.04
N GLU A 168 -3.89 11.08 7.64
CA GLU A 168 -3.73 12.37 6.95
C GLU A 168 -2.67 12.32 5.84
N GLU A 169 -1.56 11.62 6.05
CA GLU A 169 -0.52 11.44 5.04
C GLU A 169 -1.06 10.67 3.83
N ILE A 170 -1.73 9.53 4.07
CA ILE A 170 -2.29 8.76 2.96
C ILE A 170 -3.38 9.56 2.24
N HIS A 171 -4.28 10.27 2.92
CA HIS A 171 -5.38 11.05 2.31
C HIS A 171 -4.92 12.32 1.58
N ALA A 172 -3.75 12.84 1.88
CA ALA A 172 -3.17 13.96 1.15
C ALA A 172 -2.72 13.59 -0.28
N CYS A 173 -2.53 12.31 -0.59
CA CYS A 173 -2.09 11.85 -1.90
C CYS A 173 -3.14 12.08 -3.00
N THR A 174 -2.78 12.75 -4.09
CA THR A 174 -3.69 13.01 -5.22
C THR A 174 -3.56 12.00 -6.36
N THR A 175 -2.86 10.88 -6.13
CA THR A 175 -2.64 9.81 -7.13
C THR A 175 -2.05 10.31 -8.47
N CYS A 176 -1.27 11.40 -8.45
CA CYS A 176 -0.73 12.06 -9.65
C CYS A 176 0.52 11.39 -10.26
N ASN A 177 1.04 10.32 -9.68
CA ASN A 177 2.25 9.59 -10.11
C ASN A 177 3.58 10.37 -10.14
N ALA A 178 3.63 11.65 -9.76
CA ALA A 178 4.87 12.44 -9.77
C ALA A 178 6.03 11.78 -8.98
N CYS A 179 5.73 11.11 -7.86
CA CYS A 179 6.73 10.38 -7.08
C CYS A 179 7.31 9.16 -7.79
N VAL A 180 6.48 8.46 -8.57
CA VAL A 180 6.86 7.27 -9.34
C VAL A 180 7.72 7.68 -10.53
N GLU A 181 7.37 8.78 -11.19
CA GLU A 181 8.13 9.36 -12.30
C GLU A 181 9.52 9.86 -11.88
N ALA A 182 9.59 10.53 -10.72
CA ALA A 182 10.82 11.15 -10.27
C ALA A 182 11.85 10.17 -9.68
N CYS A 183 11.47 8.90 -9.48
CA CYS A 183 12.29 7.92 -8.79
C CYS A 183 13.41 7.36 -9.69
N PRO A 184 14.70 7.53 -9.32
CA PRO A 184 15.82 7.08 -10.16
C PRO A 184 16.01 5.56 -10.18
N VAL A 185 15.38 4.84 -9.25
CA VAL A 185 15.44 3.37 -9.12
C VAL A 185 14.07 2.70 -9.26
N LEU A 186 13.12 3.41 -9.87
CA LEU A 186 11.82 2.88 -10.32
C LEU A 186 10.93 2.31 -9.20
N ILE A 187 10.99 2.89 -8.01
CA ILE A 187 10.13 2.56 -6.87
C ILE A 187 8.74 3.18 -7.03
N ASN A 188 7.70 2.47 -6.55
CA ASN A 188 6.33 2.94 -6.55
C ASN A 188 5.75 3.12 -5.13
N PRO A 189 5.90 4.31 -4.50
CA PRO A 189 5.27 4.60 -3.20
C PRO A 189 3.74 4.70 -3.28
N LEU A 190 3.19 4.97 -4.47
CA LEU A 190 1.74 5.16 -4.66
C LEU A 190 0.97 3.86 -4.41
N ASP A 191 1.54 2.71 -4.78
CA ASP A 191 0.89 1.40 -4.60
C ASP A 191 0.60 1.10 -3.11
N ILE A 192 1.59 1.35 -2.23
CA ILE A 192 1.43 1.20 -0.78
C ILE A 192 0.32 2.13 -0.25
N ILE A 193 0.34 3.41 -0.65
CA ILE A 193 -0.68 4.39 -0.23
C ILE A 193 -2.08 3.94 -0.64
N LEU A 194 -2.23 3.44 -1.87
CA LEU A 194 -3.53 2.94 -2.35
C LEU A 194 -3.99 1.71 -1.59
N LYS A 195 -3.09 0.80 -1.22
CA LYS A 195 -3.44 -0.40 -0.42
C LYS A 195 -3.88 -0.02 1.00
N LEU A 196 -3.21 0.95 1.64
CA LEU A 196 -3.61 1.45 2.96
C LEU A 196 -5.00 2.12 2.91
N ARG A 197 -5.24 2.98 1.92
CA ARG A 197 -6.56 3.61 1.72
C ARG A 197 -7.66 2.58 1.47
N ARG A 198 -7.38 1.54 0.67
CA ARG A 198 -8.34 0.46 0.41
C ARG A 198 -8.71 -0.28 1.69
N TYR A 199 -7.73 -0.60 2.53
CA TYR A 199 -7.99 -1.26 3.81
C TYR A 199 -8.84 -0.41 4.74
N GLU A 200 -8.46 0.86 4.90
CA GLU A 200 -9.22 1.80 5.73
C GLU A 200 -10.69 1.91 5.28
N ILE A 201 -10.94 2.04 3.97
CA ILE A 201 -12.29 2.27 3.45
C ILE A 201 -13.12 0.98 3.44
N LEU A 202 -12.58 -0.11 2.92
CA LEU A 202 -13.35 -1.33 2.66
C LEU A 202 -13.36 -2.31 3.83
N THR A 203 -12.33 -2.30 4.67
CA THR A 203 -12.23 -3.22 5.82
C THR A 203 -12.60 -2.52 7.13
N GLU A 204 -12.09 -1.32 7.39
CA GLU A 204 -12.42 -0.59 8.63
C GLU A 204 -13.70 0.26 8.51
N SER A 205 -14.27 0.40 7.31
CA SER A 205 -15.39 1.33 7.05
C SER A 205 -15.09 2.78 7.49
N ALA A 206 -13.83 3.18 7.39
CA ALA A 206 -13.32 4.47 7.82
C ALA A 206 -12.82 5.30 6.63
N GLY A 207 -12.66 6.60 6.82
CA GLY A 207 -12.13 7.50 5.80
C GLY A 207 -12.56 8.95 6.01
N PRO A 208 -12.19 9.86 5.11
CA PRO A 208 -12.60 11.26 5.19
C PRO A 208 -14.12 11.37 5.06
N GLY A 209 -14.77 12.00 6.06
CA GLY A 209 -16.23 12.18 6.04
C GLY A 209 -16.75 12.93 4.80
N GLU A 210 -15.92 13.78 4.22
CA GLU A 210 -16.18 14.50 2.96
C GLU A 210 -16.38 13.58 1.75
N TRP A 211 -15.95 12.31 1.81
CA TRP A 211 -16.12 11.34 0.73
C TRP A 211 -17.42 10.54 0.85
N LEU A 212 -18.10 10.56 2.00
CA LEU A 212 -19.35 9.83 2.20
C LEU A 212 -20.46 10.26 1.23
N PRO A 213 -20.67 11.56 0.92
CA PRO A 213 -21.67 11.96 -0.07
C PRO A 213 -21.40 11.39 -1.47
N LEU A 214 -20.12 11.29 -1.84
CA LEU A 214 -19.67 10.68 -3.10
C LEU A 214 -20.03 9.19 -3.14
N PHE A 215 -19.71 8.44 -2.08
CA PHE A 215 -20.03 7.01 -2.02
C PHE A 215 -21.53 6.75 -2.09
N ASN A 216 -22.32 7.48 -1.30
CA ASN A 216 -23.78 7.39 -1.33
C ASN A 216 -24.37 7.73 -2.70
N SER A 217 -23.79 8.71 -3.41
CA SER A 217 -24.24 9.10 -4.75
C SER A 217 -23.93 8.03 -5.80
N ILE A 218 -22.77 7.39 -5.71
CA ILE A 218 -22.38 6.31 -6.62
C ILE A 218 -23.31 5.10 -6.40
N GLU A 219 -23.56 4.72 -5.16
CA GLU A 219 -24.39 3.57 -4.81
C GLU A 219 -25.86 3.76 -5.22
N ASN A 220 -26.46 4.91 -4.89
CA ASN A 220 -27.89 5.15 -5.13
C ASN A 220 -28.20 5.67 -6.53
N GLY A 221 -27.28 6.44 -7.12
CA GLY A 221 -27.52 7.22 -8.33
C GLY A 221 -26.58 6.91 -9.49
N GLY A 222 -25.64 5.96 -9.33
CA GLY A 222 -24.68 5.58 -10.37
C GLY A 222 -23.78 6.73 -10.83
N SER A 223 -23.65 7.79 -10.02
CA SER A 223 -22.92 9.01 -10.40
C SER A 223 -22.13 9.57 -9.24
N ALA A 224 -20.97 10.17 -9.54
CA ALA A 224 -20.07 10.71 -8.52
C ALA A 224 -20.63 11.94 -7.78
N TRP A 225 -21.63 12.60 -8.36
CA TRP A 225 -22.24 13.80 -7.80
C TRP A 225 -23.72 13.57 -7.62
N GLN A 226 -24.30 14.07 -6.53
CA GLN A 226 -25.74 14.08 -6.36
C GLN A 226 -26.34 15.04 -7.40
N MET A 227 -26.74 14.50 -8.54
CA MET A 227 -27.28 15.28 -9.64
C MET A 227 -28.78 15.51 -9.41
N ALA A 228 -29.22 16.77 -9.57
CA ALA A 228 -30.64 17.06 -9.64
C ALA A 228 -31.23 16.42 -10.92
N GLN A 229 -32.52 16.05 -10.89
CA GLN A 229 -33.22 15.49 -12.06
C GLN A 229 -33.20 16.43 -13.27
N ASP A 230 -32.96 17.73 -13.04
CA ASP A 230 -32.98 18.80 -14.03
C ASP A 230 -31.61 19.09 -14.69
N ARG A 231 -30.65 18.17 -14.62
CA ARG A 231 -29.29 18.35 -15.15
C ARG A 231 -29.26 18.81 -16.61
N ASP A 232 -30.25 18.42 -17.40
CA ASP A 232 -30.37 18.68 -18.83
C ASP A 232 -31.10 19.99 -19.17
N LYS A 233 -31.67 20.71 -18.20
CA LYS A 233 -32.41 21.96 -18.45
C LYS A 233 -31.61 23.02 -19.20
N TRP A 234 -30.30 23.12 -18.98
CA TRP A 234 -29.44 24.07 -19.71
C TRP A 234 -29.35 23.76 -21.22
N ALA A 235 -29.61 22.51 -21.63
CA ALA A 235 -29.59 22.12 -23.03
C ALA A 235 -30.85 22.55 -23.79
N ALA A 236 -31.99 22.68 -23.11
CA ALA A 236 -33.25 23.13 -23.71
C ALA A 236 -33.14 24.57 -24.28
N ASP A 237 -32.33 25.42 -23.64
CA ASP A 237 -32.08 26.79 -24.09
C ASP A 237 -31.13 26.88 -25.31
N LEU A 238 -30.45 25.79 -25.67
CA LEU A 238 -29.57 25.72 -26.86
C LEU A 238 -30.30 25.24 -28.13
N GLU A 239 -31.48 24.64 -27.98
CA GLU A 239 -32.32 24.16 -29.10
C GLU A 239 -33.37 25.20 -29.55
N ALA A 240 -33.43 26.36 -28.88
CA ALA A 240 -34.31 27.50 -29.18
C ALA A 240 -33.61 28.60 -30.01
#